data_AF-A0A8B7DJ48-F1
#
_entry.id   AF-A0A8B7DJ48-F1
#
_cell.length_a   1.000
_cell.length_b   1.000
_cell.length_c   1.000
_cell.angle_alpha   90.00
_cell.angle_beta   90.00
_cell.angle_gamma   90.00
#
_symmetry.space_group_name_H-M   'P 1'
#
loop_
_entity.id
_entity.type
_entity.pdbx_description
1 polymer ?
#
loop_
_entity_poly.entity_id
_entity_poly.type
_entity_poly.pdbx_seq_one_letter_code
_entity_poly.pdbx_strand_id
1 'polypeptide(L)'
;MAFQEDTVPCLNVTHLYGDNLKMKERFVILKETFHKKYGHFPSFFARAPGRVNIIGEHIDYCGYGVFPMALEQDIVFAVSTNDTALYRMSNTNQLFNDFETDIKNFSIDGHQWYDYVLCGHKVFFN
;
A
#
# COMPACT_ATOMS: atom_id res chain seq x y z
N MET A 1 30.35 -9.03 -9.56
CA MET A 1 28.96 -9.47 -9.75
C MET A 1 28.12 -8.22 -9.52
N ALA A 2 27.66 -7.58 -10.60
CA ALA A 2 26.96 -6.30 -10.50
C ALA A 2 25.59 -6.55 -9.85
N PHE A 3 25.34 -5.93 -8.70
CA PHE A 3 23.99 -5.79 -8.19
C PHE A 3 23.25 -4.92 -9.20
N GLN A 4 22.36 -5.54 -9.97
CA GLN A 4 21.38 -4.81 -10.75
C GLN A 4 20.56 -4.00 -9.75
N GLU A 5 20.40 -2.69 -9.97
CA GLU A 5 19.57 -1.87 -9.09
C GLU A 5 18.16 -2.46 -9.05
N ASP A 6 17.82 -3.09 -7.93
CA ASP A 6 16.53 -3.75 -7.68
C ASP A 6 15.43 -2.70 -7.54
N THR A 7 15.00 -2.10 -8.64
CA THR A 7 13.89 -1.16 -8.67
C THR A 7 12.56 -1.88 -8.49
N VAL A 8 11.59 -1.24 -7.82
CA VAL A 8 10.23 -1.78 -7.67
C VAL A 8 9.60 -1.97 -9.06
N PRO A 9 9.09 -3.17 -9.40
CA PRO A 9 8.58 -3.44 -10.74
C PRO A 9 7.25 -2.73 -11.01
N CYS A 10 7.17 -2.04 -12.16
CA CYS A 10 5.92 -1.45 -12.67
C CYS A 10 5.26 -2.41 -13.67
N LEU A 11 4.14 -3.02 -13.28
CA LEU A 11 3.51 -4.10 -14.03
C LEU A 11 2.04 -3.82 -14.30
N ASN A 12 1.54 -4.38 -15.40
CA ASN A 12 0.11 -4.50 -15.63
C ASN A 12 -0.48 -5.63 -14.78
N VAL A 13 -1.71 -5.45 -14.29
CA VAL A 13 -2.41 -6.44 -13.46
C VAL A 13 -2.49 -7.81 -14.15
N THR A 14 -2.66 -7.83 -15.48
CA THR A 14 -2.68 -9.07 -16.28
C THR A 14 -1.35 -9.81 -16.24
N HIS A 15 -0.22 -9.09 -16.29
CA HIS A 15 1.10 -9.72 -16.17
C HIS A 15 1.36 -10.24 -14.76
N LEU A 16 0.84 -9.55 -13.75
CA LEU A 16 1.05 -9.93 -12.35
C LEU A 16 0.26 -11.18 -11.94
N TYR A 17 -0.95 -11.36 -12.47
CA TYR A 17 -1.87 -12.40 -12.00
C TYR A 17 -2.24 -13.46 -13.05
N GLY A 18 -1.71 -13.39 -14.28
CA GLY A 18 -1.97 -14.39 -15.31
C GLY A 18 -3.46 -14.61 -15.53
N ASP A 19 -3.96 -15.83 -15.35
CA ASP A 19 -5.38 -16.18 -15.49
C ASP A 19 -6.20 -16.09 -14.19
N ASN A 20 -5.63 -15.55 -13.10
CA ASN A 20 -6.35 -15.40 -11.84
C ASN A 20 -7.41 -14.28 -11.93
N LEU A 21 -8.61 -14.67 -12.35
CA LEU A 21 -9.77 -13.80 -12.57
C LEU A 21 -10.16 -13.05 -11.29
N LYS A 22 -10.18 -13.72 -10.14
CA LYS A 22 -10.55 -13.11 -8.86
C LYS A 22 -9.62 -11.95 -8.49
N MET A 23 -8.31 -12.11 -8.72
CA MET A 23 -7.35 -11.03 -8.46
C MET A 23 -7.55 -9.87 -9.43
N LYS A 24 -7.81 -10.14 -10.72
CA LYS A 24 -8.11 -9.07 -11.70
C LYS A 24 -9.38 -8.30 -11.34
N GLU A 25 -10.46 -9.01 -10.98
CA GLU A 25 -11.74 -8.41 -10.57
C GLU A 25 -11.56 -7.46 -9.39
N ARG A 26 -10.72 -7.81 -8.41
CA ARG A 26 -10.41 -6.94 -7.26
C ARG A 26 -9.91 -5.55 -7.69
N PHE A 27 -9.03 -5.47 -8.69
CA PHE A 27 -8.53 -4.18 -9.19
C PHE A 27 -9.61 -3.40 -9.96
N VAL A 28 -10.48 -4.09 -10.69
CA VAL A 28 -11.63 -3.46 -11.36
C VAL A 28 -12.59 -2.87 -10.31
N ILE A 29 -12.95 -3.65 -9.29
CA ILE A 29 -13.83 -3.19 -8.21
C ILE A 29 -13.20 -2.00 -7.45
N LEU A 30 -11.90 -2.06 -7.17
CA LEU A 30 -11.19 -0.97 -6.51
C LEU A 30 -11.14 0.29 -7.38
N LYS A 31 -10.90 0.15 -8.68
CA LYS A 31 -10.94 1.26 -9.66
C LYS A 31 -12.30 1.95 -9.66
N GLU A 32 -13.38 1.18 -9.74
CA GLU A 32 -14.75 1.72 -9.75
C GLU A 32 -15.13 2.34 -8.39
N THR A 33 -14.71 1.72 -7.29
CA THR A 33 -14.93 2.26 -5.94
C THR A 33 -14.22 3.60 -5.77
N PHE A 34 -12.98 3.71 -6.24
CA PHE A 34 -12.22 4.95 -6.22
C PHE A 34 -12.91 6.03 -7.05
N HIS A 35 -13.34 5.70 -8.28
CA HIS A 35 -14.07 6.63 -9.14
C HIS A 35 -15.37 7.13 -8.50
N LYS A 36 -16.15 6.24 -7.89
CA LYS A 36 -17.38 6.63 -7.17
C LYS A 36 -17.10 7.56 -5.97
N LYS A 37 -15.96 7.38 -5.29
CA LYS A 37 -15.61 8.15 -4.09
C LYS A 37 -15.02 9.52 -4.43
N TYR A 38 -14.16 9.59 -5.44
CA TYR A 38 -13.36 10.78 -5.74
C TYR A 38 -13.74 11.49 -7.05
N GLY A 39 -14.63 10.89 -7.86
CA GLY A 39 -15.13 11.48 -9.10
C GLY A 39 -14.19 11.36 -10.31
N HIS A 40 -13.05 10.69 -10.17
CA HIS A 40 -12.10 10.41 -11.24
C HIS A 40 -11.43 9.04 -11.03
N PHE A 41 -10.85 8.48 -12.08
CA PHE A 41 -10.12 7.20 -11.97
C PHE A 41 -8.75 7.37 -11.29
N PRO A 42 -8.24 6.32 -10.62
CA PRO A 42 -6.90 6.34 -10.06
C PRO A 42 -5.84 6.39 -11.18
N SER A 43 -4.73 7.06 -10.91
CA SER A 43 -3.60 7.20 -11.83
C SER A 43 -2.74 5.94 -11.87
N PHE A 44 -2.56 5.29 -10.71
CA PHE A 44 -1.86 4.01 -10.60
C PHE A 44 -2.35 3.23 -9.38
N PHE A 45 -1.89 1.98 -9.28
CA PHE A 45 -2.04 1.16 -8.08
C PHE A 45 -0.68 0.85 -7.48
N ALA A 46 -0.57 0.94 -6.16
CA ALA A 46 0.58 0.45 -5.40
C ALA A 46 0.16 -0.79 -4.60
N ARG A 47 1.01 -1.81 -4.54
CA ARG A 47 0.73 -3.08 -3.87
C ARG A 47 1.89 -3.47 -2.97
N ALA A 48 1.58 -3.91 -1.74
CA ALA A 48 2.55 -4.52 -0.85
C ALA A 48 1.96 -5.80 -0.24
N PRO A 49 2.61 -6.98 -0.40
CA PRO A 49 2.14 -8.22 0.21
C PRO A 49 2.39 -8.23 1.71
N GLY A 50 1.52 -8.95 2.43
CA GLY A 50 1.82 -9.41 3.78
C GLY A 50 2.91 -10.48 3.78
N ARG A 51 3.34 -10.91 4.96
CA ARG A 51 4.38 -11.92 5.11
C ARG A 51 4.08 -12.87 6.26
N VAL A 52 4.52 -14.11 6.09
CA VAL A 52 4.69 -15.06 7.18
C VAL A 52 6.18 -15.21 7.44
N ASN A 53 6.56 -15.42 8.70
CA ASN A 53 7.92 -15.77 9.04
C ASN A 53 7.98 -17.27 9.32
N ILE A 54 8.88 -17.98 8.63
CA ILE A 54 8.96 -19.45 8.71
C ILE A 54 9.77 -19.84 9.96
N ILE A 55 10.85 -19.10 10.21
CA ILE A 55 11.72 -19.27 11.39
C ILE A 55 12.47 -17.96 11.70
N GLY A 56 12.76 -17.76 12.99
CA GLY A 56 13.47 -16.58 13.48
C GLY A 56 12.52 -15.50 14.00
N GLU A 57 11.59 -15.87 14.86
CA GLU A 57 10.75 -14.89 15.57
C GLU A 57 11.57 -14.13 16.62
N HIS A 58 11.34 -12.83 16.75
CA HIS A 58 11.91 -11.98 17.80
C HIS A 58 13.45 -11.88 17.82
N ILE A 59 14.13 -12.15 16.70
CA ILE A 59 15.59 -12.05 16.59
C ILE A 59 16.06 -11.02 15.55
N ASP A 60 15.14 -10.50 14.73
CA ASP A 60 15.39 -9.50 13.70
C ASP A 60 15.88 -8.18 14.32
N TYR A 61 15.23 -7.72 15.39
CA TYR A 61 15.68 -6.52 16.12
C TYR A 61 16.99 -6.72 16.90
N CYS A 62 17.50 -7.95 16.98
CA CYS A 62 18.81 -8.28 17.54
C CYS A 62 19.91 -8.38 16.45
N GLY A 63 19.57 -8.19 15.18
CA GLY A 63 20.52 -8.24 14.05
C GLY A 63 20.81 -9.65 13.52
N TYR A 64 20.05 -10.67 13.92
CA TYR A 64 20.19 -12.02 13.36
C TYR A 64 19.37 -12.19 12.07
N GLY A 65 19.81 -13.14 11.23
CA GLY A 65 19.08 -13.51 10.02
C GLY A 65 17.74 -14.17 10.34
N VAL A 66 16.74 -13.88 9.51
CA VAL A 66 15.37 -14.45 9.55
C VAL A 66 15.00 -15.05 8.20
N PHE A 67 14.00 -15.93 8.17
CA PHE A 67 13.55 -16.57 6.92
C PHE A 67 12.05 -16.34 6.66
N PRO A 68 11.67 -15.13 6.18
CA PRO A 68 10.29 -14.81 5.86
C PRO A 68 9.92 -15.16 4.42
N MET A 69 8.62 -15.23 4.16
CA MET A 69 8.05 -15.40 2.83
C MET A 69 6.84 -14.47 2.66
N ALA A 70 6.75 -13.81 1.49
CA ALA A 70 5.59 -13.02 1.12
C ALA A 70 4.36 -13.92 0.92
N LEU A 71 3.21 -13.46 1.40
CA LEU A 71 1.93 -14.13 1.22
C LEU A 71 1.21 -13.63 -0.03
N GLU A 72 0.18 -14.35 -0.46
CA GLU A 72 -0.70 -13.88 -1.54
C GLU A 72 -1.53 -12.66 -1.12
N GLN A 73 -1.93 -12.60 0.15
CA GLN A 73 -2.66 -11.49 0.75
C GLN A 73 -1.80 -10.23 0.77
N ASP A 74 -2.41 -9.10 0.46
CA ASP A 74 -1.73 -7.84 0.24
C ASP A 74 -2.60 -6.64 0.62
N ILE A 75 -1.96 -5.47 0.67
CA ILE A 75 -2.61 -4.16 0.66
C ILE A 75 -2.44 -3.57 -0.74
N VAL A 76 -3.52 -3.06 -1.30
CA VAL A 76 -3.54 -2.36 -2.59
C VAL A 76 -4.06 -0.95 -2.38
N PHE A 77 -3.27 0.04 -2.76
CA PHE A 77 -3.68 1.44 -2.85
C PHE A 77 -4.05 1.77 -4.29
N ALA A 78 -5.19 2.43 -4.48
CA ALA A 78 -5.52 3.16 -5.69
C ALA A 78 -5.16 4.64 -5.44
N VAL A 79 -4.32 5.22 -6.30
CA VAL A 79 -3.68 6.51 -6.01
C VAL A 79 -3.84 7.47 -7.18
N SER A 80 -4.12 8.72 -6.85
CA SER A 80 -4.03 9.86 -7.75
C SER A 80 -3.53 11.09 -6.99
N THR A 81 -2.85 11.97 -7.70
CA THR A 81 -2.52 13.30 -7.21
C THR A 81 -3.73 14.22 -7.32
N ASN A 82 -3.79 15.21 -6.45
CA ASN A 82 -4.76 16.30 -6.53
C ASN A 82 -3.99 17.64 -6.52
N ASP A 83 -4.68 18.74 -6.82
CA ASP A 83 -4.08 20.08 -6.84
C ASP A 83 -4.08 20.75 -5.45
N THR A 84 -4.26 19.99 -4.37
CA THR A 84 -4.26 20.50 -2.99
C THR A 84 -3.08 19.94 -2.20
N ALA A 85 -2.82 20.55 -1.04
CA ALA A 85 -1.79 20.08 -0.10
C ALA A 85 -2.36 19.07 0.91
N LEU A 86 -3.42 18.34 0.54
CA LEU A 86 -4.16 17.46 1.45
C LEU A 86 -4.08 16.00 1.02
N TYR A 87 -3.79 15.14 2.00
CA TYR A 87 -4.06 13.72 1.90
C TYR A 87 -5.54 13.45 2.14
N ARG A 88 -6.16 12.70 1.22
CA ARG A 88 -7.50 12.13 1.36
C ARG A 88 -7.40 10.63 1.32
N MET A 89 -7.74 9.99 2.43
CA MET A 89 -7.57 8.55 2.60
C MET A 89 -8.93 7.92 2.91
N SER A 90 -9.25 6.87 2.17
CA SER A 90 -10.44 6.05 2.36
C SER A 90 -10.07 4.58 2.34
N ASN A 91 -10.86 3.77 3.03
CA ASN A 91 -10.72 2.33 3.03
C ASN A 91 -11.95 1.67 2.40
N THR A 92 -11.75 0.55 1.72
CA THR A 92 -12.88 -0.25 1.19
C THR A 92 -13.66 -0.96 2.30
N ASN A 93 -13.03 -1.18 3.45
CA ASN A 93 -13.68 -1.72 4.64
C ASN A 93 -14.21 -0.59 5.52
N GLN A 94 -15.52 -0.61 5.76
CA GLN A 94 -16.27 0.44 6.49
C GLN A 94 -15.88 0.56 7.97
N LEU A 95 -15.15 -0.42 8.54
CA LEU A 95 -14.60 -0.32 9.89
C LEU A 95 -13.52 0.77 10.01
N PHE A 96 -12.94 1.19 8.90
CA PHE A 96 -11.89 2.20 8.84
C PHE A 96 -12.46 3.47 8.21
N ASN A 97 -12.73 4.47 9.06
CA ASN A 97 -13.30 5.74 8.64
C ASN A 97 -12.36 6.50 7.70
N ASP A 98 -12.95 7.31 6.82
CA ASP A 98 -12.21 8.25 5.99
C ASP A 98 -11.41 9.24 6.84
N PHE A 99 -10.30 9.70 6.31
CA PHE A 99 -9.41 10.63 6.98
C PHE A 99 -8.80 11.63 5.98
N GLU A 100 -8.71 12.89 6.39
CA GLU A 100 -8.11 13.97 5.61
C GLU A 100 -7.13 14.75 6.50
N THR A 101 -5.94 15.06 5.97
CA THR A 101 -4.94 15.88 6.69
C THR A 101 -4.00 16.61 5.72
N ASP A 102 -3.31 17.64 6.21
CA ASP A 102 -2.27 18.34 5.46
C ASP A 102 -1.01 17.47 5.29
N ILE A 103 -0.39 17.53 4.11
CA ILE A 103 0.79 16.72 3.77
C ILE A 103 2.02 17.10 4.62
N LYS A 104 2.10 18.35 5.09
CA LYS A 104 3.24 18.87 5.87
C LYS A 104 2.96 18.89 7.36
N ASN A 105 1.72 19.16 7.75
CA ASN A 105 1.35 19.40 9.14
C ASN A 105 0.42 18.31 9.67
N PHE A 106 0.98 17.15 10.00
CA PHE A 106 0.27 16.05 10.65
C PHE A 106 1.07 15.50 11.83
N SER A 107 0.37 14.99 12.84
CA SER A 107 0.94 14.21 13.94
C SER A 107 0.64 12.73 13.77
N ILE A 108 1.55 11.88 14.24
CA ILE A 108 1.35 10.44 14.36
C ILE A 108 1.23 10.18 15.86
N ASP A 109 0.01 10.04 16.37
CA ASP A 109 -0.29 10.11 17.80
C ASP A 109 -0.95 8.84 18.39
N GLY A 110 -1.24 7.82 17.59
CA GLY A 110 -1.27 6.45 18.10
C GLY A 110 -2.54 5.65 17.78
N HIS A 111 -2.32 4.69 16.88
CA HIS A 111 -3.14 3.50 16.61
C HIS A 111 -4.32 3.67 15.64
N GLN A 112 -4.42 4.79 14.93
CA GLN A 112 -5.36 4.88 13.82
C GLN A 112 -4.80 4.19 12.58
N TRP A 113 -5.69 3.67 11.73
CA TRP A 113 -5.27 2.91 10.56
C TRP A 113 -4.49 3.76 9.55
N TYR A 114 -4.80 5.06 9.46
CA TYR A 114 -4.13 6.00 8.56
C TYR A 114 -2.72 6.38 9.05
N ASP A 115 -2.41 6.19 10.34
CA ASP A 115 -1.07 6.46 10.88
C ASP A 115 0.01 5.61 10.19
N TYR A 116 -0.33 4.37 9.79
CA TYR A 116 0.58 3.51 9.03
C TYR A 116 0.94 4.10 7.66
N VAL A 117 -0.01 4.78 7.01
CA VAL A 117 0.23 5.47 5.74
C VAL A 117 1.10 6.71 5.96
N LEU A 118 0.81 7.49 7.02
CA LEU A 118 1.56 8.68 7.39
C LEU A 118 3.01 8.36 7.81
N CYS A 119 3.24 7.25 8.50
CA CYS A 119 4.59 6.74 8.78
C CYS A 119 5.37 6.50 7.48
N GLY A 120 4.74 5.88 6.47
CA GLY A 120 5.36 5.66 5.17
C GLY A 120 5.75 6.97 4.47
N HIS A 121 4.86 7.96 4.46
CA HIS A 121 5.18 9.30 3.94
C HIS A 121 6.37 9.93 4.68
N LYS A 122 6.37 9.88 6.01
CA LYS A 122 7.42 10.48 6.83
C LYS A 122 8.80 9.86 6.55
N VAL A 123 8.88 8.57 6.29
CA VAL A 123 10.18 7.92 5.95
C VAL A 123 10.72 8.40 4.60
N PHE A 124 9.85 8.72 3.63
CA PHE A 124 10.29 9.07 2.28
C PHE A 124 10.61 10.57 2.13
N PHE A 125 9.95 11.44 2.89
CA PHE A 125 10.03 12.89 2.74
C PHE A 125 10.68 13.65 3.93
N ASN A 126 11.14 12.96 4.98
CA ASN A 126 12.11 13.52 5.95
C ASN A 126 13.55 13.24 5.53
#